data_AF-A0AA38I1V6-F1
#
_entry.id   AF-A0AA38I1V6-F1
#
_cell.length_a   1.000
_cell.length_b   1.000
_cell.length_c   1.000
_cell.angle_alpha   90.00
_cell.angle_beta   90.00
_cell.angle_gamma   90.00
#
_symmetry.space_group_name_H-M   'P 1'
#
loop_
_entity.id
_entity.type
_entity.pdbx_description
1 polymer ?
#
loop_
_entity_poly.entity_id
_entity_poly.type
_entity_poly.pdbx_seq_one_letter_code
_entity_poly.pdbx_strand_id
1 'polypeptide(L)'
;MSPFEKYTNSIQILLGHNRILGIAVFTPTKTKFRKSRSQCFFNIVAILLFTAYCTYTIYLKTTVLKEGPIFQSTELIMVVGNYIYVSSAWVLALTNREKMQQLHCKIIDFDANLEKIGGCVGYEKQRRRGLVQMITRYALVVFVTLYVFVVRVYLRGFEAYTEIVRTVLNVYKTATCLQSVQIVLMIQQRFVELNKILGELFVKEIEQNRLKVLCDICDMHKNLETVVKHFNLVFGTQMVLFFGLTFVSIAICCFYIIFAVMSNQMDYLFIMGIVLFSLPFYSDMLYICVACDKTMAEVYL
;
A
#
# COMPACT_ATOMS: atom_id res chain seq x y z
N MET A 1 -6.81 -25.25 14.92
CA MET A 1 -7.11 -23.87 14.48
C MET A 1 -7.48 -23.93 13.01
N SER A 2 -8.62 -23.37 12.61
CA SER A 2 -9.06 -23.44 11.19
C SER A 2 -8.12 -22.63 10.28
N PRO A 3 -8.01 -22.95 8.97
CA PRO A 3 -7.23 -22.13 8.02
C PRO A 3 -7.64 -20.66 8.05
N PHE A 4 -8.94 -20.39 8.20
CA PHE A 4 -9.49 -19.05 8.35
C PHE A 4 -8.92 -18.32 9.58
N GLU A 5 -8.88 -18.97 10.74
CA GLU A 5 -8.34 -18.39 11.98
C GLU A 5 -6.82 -18.15 11.88
N LYS A 6 -6.07 -19.09 11.29
CA LYS A 6 -4.62 -18.93 11.07
C LYS A 6 -4.35 -17.71 10.19
N TYR A 7 -5.06 -17.62 9.07
CA TYR A 7 -4.94 -16.51 8.14
C TYR A 7 -5.31 -15.18 8.79
N THR A 8 -6.49 -15.09 9.41
CA THR A 8 -6.99 -13.84 10.00
C THR A 8 -6.11 -13.36 11.16
N ASN A 9 -5.58 -14.25 11.99
CA ASN A 9 -4.62 -13.89 13.03
C ASN A 9 -3.30 -13.37 12.45
N SER A 10 -2.85 -13.91 11.32
CA SER A 10 -1.60 -13.44 10.68
C SER A 10 -1.71 -12.03 10.12
N ILE A 11 -2.91 -11.61 9.69
CA ILE A 11 -3.17 -10.29 9.08
C ILE A 11 -3.93 -9.34 9.99
N GLN A 12 -4.19 -9.69 11.25
CA GLN A 12 -5.07 -8.93 12.15
C GLN A 12 -4.62 -7.48 12.31
N ILE A 13 -3.31 -7.25 12.46
CA ILE A 13 -2.72 -5.92 12.60
C ILE A 13 -2.96 -5.09 11.33
N LEU A 14 -2.71 -5.69 10.16
CA LEU A 14 -2.95 -5.05 8.86
C LEU A 14 -4.43 -4.70 8.66
N LEU A 15 -5.34 -5.61 9.01
CA LEU A 15 -6.78 -5.37 8.93
C LEU A 15 -7.23 -4.27 9.90
N GLY A 16 -6.71 -4.26 11.12
CA GLY A 16 -6.99 -3.20 12.11
C GLY A 16 -6.55 -1.84 11.59
N HIS A 17 -5.30 -1.75 11.13
CA HIS A 17 -4.73 -0.57 10.48
C HIS A 17 -5.57 -0.08 9.30
N ASN A 18 -5.92 -0.96 8.36
CA ASN A 18 -6.70 -0.59 7.17
C ASN A 18 -8.12 -0.14 7.53
N ARG A 19 -8.70 -0.65 8.62
CA ARG A 19 -10.01 -0.20 9.11
C ARG A 19 -9.94 1.19 9.71
N ILE A 20 -8.90 1.50 10.49
CA ILE A 20 -8.72 2.85 11.07
C ILE A 20 -8.66 3.90 9.97
N LEU A 21 -7.98 3.59 8.87
CA LEU A 21 -7.84 4.49 7.73
C LEU A 21 -9.00 4.40 6.74
N GLY A 22 -9.97 3.52 6.97
CA GLY A 22 -11.12 3.36 6.07
C GLY A 22 -10.81 2.63 4.76
N ILE A 23 -9.62 2.07 4.60
CA ILE A 23 -9.22 1.30 3.42
C ILE A 23 -9.89 -0.09 3.40
N ALA A 24 -10.27 -0.62 4.58
CA ALA A 24 -11.01 -1.88 4.69
C ALA A 24 -12.38 -1.68 5.34
N VAL A 25 -13.45 -1.98 4.58
CA VAL A 25 -14.85 -1.72 4.98
C VAL A 25 -15.59 -2.98 5.49
N PHE A 26 -14.81 -3.95 5.94
CA PHE A 26 -15.30 -5.24 6.41
C PHE A 26 -14.60 -5.67 7.69
N THR A 27 -15.14 -6.69 8.33
CA THR A 27 -14.64 -7.20 9.61
C THR A 27 -14.61 -8.74 9.57
N PRO A 28 -13.50 -9.37 10.00
CA PRO A 28 -13.46 -10.81 10.16
C PRO A 28 -14.38 -11.24 11.31
N THR A 29 -15.17 -12.28 11.08
CA THR A 29 -15.84 -13.07 12.13
C THR A 29 -15.08 -14.39 12.32
N LYS A 30 -15.55 -15.34 13.12
CA LYS A 30 -14.84 -16.63 13.30
C LYS A 30 -14.68 -17.44 12.00
N THR A 31 -15.59 -17.28 11.04
CA THR A 31 -15.67 -18.15 9.85
C THR A 31 -15.74 -17.41 8.52
N LYS A 32 -15.99 -16.10 8.52
CA LYS A 32 -16.15 -15.31 7.28
C LYS A 32 -15.86 -13.83 7.47
N PHE A 33 -15.62 -13.12 6.37
CA PHE A 33 -15.63 -11.66 6.35
C PHE A 33 -17.06 -11.13 6.23
N ARG A 34 -17.43 -10.15 7.07
CA ARG A 34 -18.74 -9.50 7.05
C ARG A 34 -18.60 -8.02 6.73
N LYS A 35 -19.51 -7.49 5.91
CA LYS A 35 -19.64 -6.05 5.68
C LYS A 35 -19.88 -5.30 7.00
N SER A 36 -19.18 -4.20 7.21
CA SER A 36 -19.40 -3.33 8.36
C SER A 36 -20.12 -2.04 7.93
N ARG A 37 -21.36 -1.85 8.39
CA ARG A 37 -22.14 -0.63 8.11
C ARG A 37 -21.51 0.61 8.75
N SER A 38 -20.96 0.47 9.96
CA SER A 38 -20.30 1.59 10.66
C SER A 38 -19.04 2.03 9.92
N GLN A 39 -18.27 1.11 9.36
CA GLN A 39 -17.09 1.44 8.55
C GLN A 39 -17.47 2.09 7.21
N CYS A 40 -18.60 1.68 6.61
CA CYS A 40 -19.11 2.36 5.41
C CYS A 40 -19.46 3.82 5.74
N PHE A 41 -20.18 4.05 6.84
CA PHE A 41 -20.55 5.40 7.27
C PHE A 41 -19.31 6.25 7.61
N PHE A 42 -18.37 5.69 8.37
CA PHE A 42 -17.09 6.34 8.67
C PHE A 42 -16.35 6.79 7.41
N ASN A 43 -16.26 5.92 6.40
CA ASN A 43 -15.64 6.29 5.11
C ASN A 43 -16.35 7.43 4.39
N ILE A 44 -17.69 7.41 4.36
CA ILE A 44 -18.45 8.48 3.70
C ILE A 44 -18.18 9.82 4.41
N VAL A 45 -18.21 9.82 5.74
CA VAL A 45 -17.89 11.02 6.54
C VAL A 45 -16.43 11.47 6.32
N ALA A 46 -15.48 10.53 6.30
CA ALA A 46 -14.08 10.81 6.05
C ALA A 46 -13.88 11.46 4.66
N ILE A 47 -14.51 10.93 3.61
CA ILE A 47 -14.49 11.53 2.26
C ILE A 47 -15.03 12.96 2.31
N LEU A 48 -16.21 13.19 2.89
CA LEU A 48 -16.85 14.50 2.92
C LEU A 48 -15.99 15.55 3.64
N LEU A 49 -15.48 15.20 4.83
CA LEU A 49 -14.59 16.06 5.59
C LEU A 49 -13.33 16.34 4.78
N PHE A 50 -12.67 15.29 4.28
CA PHE A 50 -11.43 15.41 3.55
C PHE A 50 -11.55 16.27 2.28
N THR A 51 -12.65 16.14 1.54
CA THR A 51 -12.96 17.02 0.40
C THR A 51 -13.04 18.47 0.85
N ALA A 52 -13.77 18.78 1.92
CA ALA A 52 -13.83 20.15 2.44
C ALA A 52 -12.44 20.68 2.86
N TYR A 53 -11.64 19.86 3.55
CA TYR A 53 -10.27 20.20 3.94
C TYR A 53 -9.39 20.52 2.73
N CYS A 54 -9.41 19.67 1.69
CA CYS A 54 -8.62 19.86 0.47
C CYS A 54 -9.10 21.06 -0.35
N THR A 55 -10.40 21.28 -0.49
CA THR A 55 -10.94 22.46 -1.19
C THR A 55 -10.50 23.75 -0.50
N TYR A 56 -10.49 23.79 0.83
CA TYR A 56 -9.98 24.94 1.57
C TYR A 56 -8.48 25.14 1.39
N THR A 57 -7.67 24.07 1.37
CA THR A 57 -6.22 24.17 1.06
C THR A 57 -5.99 24.72 -0.35
N ILE A 58 -6.77 24.28 -1.34
CA ILE A 58 -6.70 24.82 -2.71
C ILE A 58 -7.06 26.29 -2.73
N TYR A 59 -8.13 26.70 -2.04
CA TYR A 59 -8.53 28.11 -1.89
C TYR A 59 -7.39 28.95 -1.28
N LEU A 60 -6.82 28.50 -0.17
CA LEU A 60 -5.70 29.20 0.48
C LEU A 60 -4.50 29.36 -0.46
N LYS A 61 -4.12 28.28 -1.15
CA LYS A 61 -2.99 28.30 -2.08
C LYS A 61 -3.23 29.13 -3.33
N THR A 62 -4.47 29.25 -3.79
CA THR A 62 -4.82 30.01 -5.01
C THR A 62 -5.05 31.49 -4.75
N THR A 63 -5.65 31.84 -3.60
CA THR A 63 -6.17 33.20 -3.36
C THR A 63 -5.45 33.95 -2.26
N VAL A 64 -4.96 33.26 -1.22
CA VAL A 64 -4.41 33.89 -0.01
C VAL A 64 -2.87 33.91 -0.06
N LEU A 65 -2.26 32.76 -0.37
CA LEU A 65 -0.82 32.60 -0.40
C LEU A 65 -0.25 33.12 -1.73
N LYS A 66 0.44 34.26 -1.67
CA LYS A 66 1.12 34.87 -2.82
C LYS A 66 2.53 34.28 -2.99
N GLU A 67 2.59 33.01 -3.40
CA GLU A 67 3.82 32.38 -3.87
C GLU A 67 4.08 32.75 -5.35
N GLY A 68 5.32 32.58 -5.83
CA GLY A 68 5.61 32.73 -7.26
C GLY A 68 4.77 31.75 -8.10
N PRO A 69 4.33 32.12 -9.31
CA PRO A 69 3.32 31.37 -10.07
C PRO A 69 3.72 29.92 -10.36
N ILE A 70 5.03 29.67 -10.57
CA ILE A 70 5.57 28.33 -10.81
C ILE A 70 5.46 27.46 -9.55
N PHE A 71 5.90 27.97 -8.39
CA PHE A 71 5.80 27.27 -7.10
C PHE A 71 4.36 27.00 -6.69
N GLN A 72 3.49 27.98 -6.89
CA GLN A 72 2.06 27.83 -6.64
C GLN A 72 1.47 26.71 -7.50
N SER A 73 1.83 26.66 -8.79
CA SER A 73 1.33 25.63 -9.73
C SER A 73 1.80 24.23 -9.33
N THR A 74 3.08 24.06 -8.98
CA THR A 74 3.63 22.76 -8.58
C THR A 74 3.04 22.26 -7.25
N GLU A 75 2.85 23.15 -6.28
CA GLU A 75 2.16 22.81 -5.03
C GLU A 75 0.70 22.42 -5.26
N LEU A 76 -0.03 23.12 -6.15
CA LEU A 76 -1.40 22.78 -6.50
C LEU A 76 -1.50 21.42 -7.18
N ILE A 77 -0.60 21.13 -8.14
CA ILE A 77 -0.52 19.80 -8.79
C ILE A 77 -0.33 18.71 -7.73
N MET A 78 0.55 18.93 -6.76
CA MET A 78 0.78 17.98 -5.66
C MET A 78 -0.47 17.78 -4.81
N VAL A 79 -1.10 18.85 -4.34
CA VAL A 79 -2.30 18.76 -3.49
C VAL A 79 -3.46 18.09 -4.23
N VAL A 80 -3.74 18.53 -5.46
CA VAL A 80 -4.84 17.98 -6.28
C VAL A 80 -4.57 16.52 -6.64
N GLY A 81 -3.35 16.18 -7.07
CA GLY A 81 -2.98 14.81 -7.41
C GLY A 81 -3.12 13.86 -6.21
N ASN A 82 -2.65 14.27 -5.03
CA ASN A 82 -2.80 13.51 -3.79
C ASN A 82 -4.28 13.41 -3.36
N TYR A 83 -5.06 14.48 -3.51
CA TYR A 83 -6.49 14.47 -3.24
C TYR A 83 -7.25 13.46 -4.11
N ILE A 84 -6.99 13.47 -5.42
CA ILE A 84 -7.57 12.52 -6.38
C ILE A 84 -7.21 11.09 -5.98
N TYR A 85 -5.94 10.85 -5.64
CA TYR A 85 -5.46 9.55 -5.21
C TYR A 85 -6.21 9.04 -3.96
N VAL A 86 -6.23 9.80 -2.87
CA VAL A 86 -6.87 9.39 -1.61
C VAL A 86 -8.38 9.20 -1.78
N SER A 87 -9.04 10.12 -2.48
CA SER A 87 -10.48 10.03 -2.75
C SER A 87 -10.81 8.78 -3.58
N SER A 88 -10.02 8.50 -4.63
CA SER A 88 -10.19 7.29 -5.43
C SER A 88 -10.00 6.03 -4.60
N ALA A 89 -9.03 6.01 -3.68
CA ALA A 89 -8.77 4.86 -2.83
C ALA A 89 -9.94 4.59 -1.87
N TRP A 90 -10.55 5.61 -1.27
CA TRP A 90 -11.76 5.41 -0.45
C TRP A 90 -12.96 4.96 -1.27
N VAL A 91 -13.18 5.55 -2.46
CA VAL A 91 -14.26 5.12 -3.37
C VAL A 91 -14.05 3.65 -3.79
N LEU A 92 -12.81 3.28 -4.12
CA LEU A 92 -12.44 1.90 -4.45
C LEU A 92 -12.62 0.97 -3.23
N ALA A 93 -12.27 1.39 -2.02
CA ALA A 93 -12.52 0.60 -0.82
C ALA A 93 -14.03 0.32 -0.60
N LEU A 94 -14.90 1.29 -0.88
CA LEU A 94 -16.35 1.12 -0.79
C LEU A 94 -16.93 0.23 -1.89
N THR A 95 -16.48 0.42 -3.13
CA THR A 95 -17.01 -0.26 -4.34
C THR A 95 -16.45 -1.67 -4.51
N ASN A 96 -15.14 -1.85 -4.33
CA ASN A 96 -14.46 -3.14 -4.47
C ASN A 96 -14.45 -3.97 -3.18
N ARG A 97 -15.20 -3.59 -2.14
CA ARG A 97 -15.19 -4.29 -0.84
C ARG A 97 -15.45 -5.81 -0.97
N GLU A 98 -16.39 -6.21 -1.82
CA GLU A 98 -16.79 -7.61 -2.00
C GLU A 98 -15.70 -8.39 -2.74
N LYS A 99 -15.09 -7.76 -3.75
CA LYS A 99 -13.93 -8.30 -4.46
C LYS A 99 -12.72 -8.45 -3.53
N MET A 100 -12.50 -7.50 -2.62
CA MET A 100 -11.43 -7.57 -1.63
C MET A 100 -11.69 -8.70 -0.61
N GLN A 101 -12.93 -8.90 -0.16
CA GLN A 101 -13.29 -10.06 0.67
C GLN A 101 -13.05 -11.37 -0.08
N GLN A 102 -13.50 -11.46 -1.34
CA GLN A 102 -13.28 -12.63 -2.18
C GLN A 102 -11.80 -12.92 -2.39
N LEU A 103 -10.96 -11.90 -2.56
CA LEU A 103 -9.51 -12.07 -2.67
C LEU A 103 -8.94 -12.76 -1.43
N HIS A 104 -9.31 -12.30 -0.22
CA HIS A 104 -8.88 -12.94 1.02
C HIS A 104 -9.44 -14.35 1.17
N CYS A 105 -10.70 -14.60 0.81
CA CYS A 105 -11.27 -15.95 0.83
C CYS A 105 -10.53 -16.90 -0.10
N LYS A 106 -10.23 -16.48 -1.33
CA LYS A 106 -9.46 -17.30 -2.29
C LYS A 106 -8.06 -17.66 -1.77
N ILE A 107 -7.43 -16.73 -1.05
CA ILE A 107 -6.15 -17.00 -0.39
C ILE A 107 -6.31 -18.07 0.71
N ILE A 108 -7.36 -18.00 1.52
CA ILE A 108 -7.66 -18.99 2.57
C ILE A 108 -7.98 -20.36 1.96
N ASP A 109 -8.77 -20.39 0.88
CA ASP A 109 -9.13 -21.62 0.17
C ASP A 109 -7.89 -22.26 -0.46
N PHE A 110 -6.99 -21.44 -1.02
CA PHE A 110 -5.68 -21.90 -1.47
C PHE A 110 -4.88 -22.51 -0.33
N ASP A 111 -4.75 -21.82 0.80
CA ASP A 111 -3.98 -22.30 1.95
C ASP A 111 -4.54 -23.64 2.48
N ALA A 112 -5.87 -23.81 2.48
CA ALA A 112 -6.52 -25.06 2.85
C ALA A 112 -6.23 -26.21 1.87
N ASN A 113 -6.09 -25.92 0.58
CA ASN A 113 -5.71 -26.93 -0.42
C ASN A 113 -4.20 -27.24 -0.36
N LEU A 114 -3.36 -26.25 -0.09
CA LEU A 114 -1.93 -26.42 0.12
C LEU A 114 -1.66 -27.33 1.34
N GLU A 115 -2.39 -27.16 2.44
CA GLU A 115 -2.29 -28.03 3.62
C GLU A 115 -2.63 -29.50 3.29
N LYS A 116 -3.55 -29.77 2.34
CA LYS A 116 -3.92 -31.14 1.94
C LYS A 116 -2.81 -31.88 1.21
N ILE A 117 -1.95 -31.17 0.48
CA ILE A 117 -0.80 -31.75 -0.23
C ILE A 117 0.48 -31.71 0.61
N GLY A 118 0.38 -31.42 1.91
CA GLY A 118 1.50 -31.42 2.85
C GLY A 118 2.29 -30.10 2.93
N GLY A 119 1.84 -29.05 2.26
CA GLY A 119 2.44 -27.71 2.38
C GLY A 119 2.05 -26.99 3.67
N CYS A 120 2.86 -26.03 4.10
CA CYS A 120 2.57 -25.24 5.29
C CYS A 120 2.97 -23.77 5.09
N VAL A 121 2.00 -22.86 5.24
CA VAL A 121 2.29 -21.43 5.18
C VAL A 121 2.83 -20.96 6.53
N GLY A 122 4.02 -20.37 6.52
CA GLY A 122 4.63 -19.73 7.70
C GLY A 122 3.92 -18.44 8.14
N TYR A 123 2.72 -18.55 8.72
CA TYR A 123 1.88 -17.43 9.16
C TYR A 123 2.55 -16.51 10.19
N GLU A 124 3.34 -17.07 11.11
CA GLU A 124 4.05 -16.27 12.13
C GLU A 124 5.16 -15.44 11.50
N LYS A 125 5.95 -16.03 10.59
CA LYS A 125 6.95 -15.32 9.80
C LYS A 125 6.31 -14.21 8.98
N GLN A 126 5.15 -14.47 8.36
CA GLN A 126 4.38 -13.48 7.62
C GLN A 126 3.94 -12.32 8.53
N ARG A 127 3.36 -12.62 9.70
CA ARG A 127 2.92 -11.62 10.68
C ARG A 127 4.08 -10.75 11.16
N ARG A 128 5.21 -11.35 11.54
CA ARG A 128 6.40 -10.63 12.01
C ARG A 128 6.97 -9.73 10.91
N ARG A 129 7.11 -10.24 9.68
CA ARG A 129 7.56 -9.46 8.52
C ARG A 129 6.64 -8.26 8.26
N GLY A 130 5.32 -8.48 8.28
CA GLY A 130 4.34 -7.42 8.07
C GLY A 130 4.39 -6.33 9.15
N LEU A 131 4.54 -6.72 10.42
CA LEU A 131 4.69 -5.79 11.53
C LEU A 131 5.99 -4.97 11.42
N VAL A 132 7.12 -5.61 11.11
CA VAL A 132 8.40 -4.89 10.93
C VAL A 132 8.28 -3.88 9.79
N GLN A 133 7.74 -4.29 8.63
CA GLN A 133 7.56 -3.38 7.50
C GLN A 133 6.63 -2.21 7.83
N MET A 134 5.56 -2.45 8.59
CA MET A 134 4.68 -1.39 9.07
C MET A 134 5.43 -0.41 9.97
N ILE A 135 6.13 -0.90 10.99
CA ILE A 135 6.88 -0.05 11.94
C ILE A 135 7.95 0.77 11.21
N THR A 136 8.78 0.13 10.37
CA THR A 136 9.86 0.82 9.66
C THR A 136 9.32 1.95 8.77
N ARG A 137 8.23 1.71 8.05
CA ARG A 137 7.62 2.72 7.18
C ARG A 137 7.01 3.87 7.97
N TYR A 138 6.29 3.58 9.05
CA TYR A 138 5.71 4.63 9.88
C TYR A 138 6.76 5.43 10.65
N ALA A 139 7.85 4.79 11.08
CA ALA A 139 8.99 5.50 11.65
C ALA A 139 9.58 6.51 10.65
N LEU A 140 9.75 6.11 9.38
CA LEU A 140 10.19 7.02 8.31
C LEU A 140 9.19 8.16 8.09
N VAL A 141 7.90 7.86 7.97
CA VAL A 141 6.87 8.89 7.75
C VAL A 141 6.78 9.87 8.91
N VAL A 142 6.85 9.39 10.16
CA VAL A 142 6.86 10.22 11.36
C VAL A 142 8.10 11.10 11.40
N PHE A 143 9.28 10.54 11.16
CA PHE A 143 10.53 11.29 11.13
C PHE A 143 10.49 12.41 10.09
N VAL A 144 10.10 12.09 8.85
CA VAL A 144 9.97 13.07 7.75
C VAL A 144 8.93 14.13 8.09
N THR A 145 7.78 13.73 8.65
CA THR A 145 6.72 14.66 9.05
C THR A 145 7.18 15.63 10.11
N LEU A 146 7.81 15.15 11.19
CA LEU A 146 8.31 15.99 12.27
C LEU A 146 9.36 16.97 11.76
N TYR A 147 10.30 16.49 10.93
CA TYR A 147 11.32 17.34 10.32
C TYR A 147 10.69 18.44 9.46
N VAL A 148 9.79 18.08 8.53
CA VAL A 148 9.14 19.05 7.64
C VAL A 148 8.29 20.04 8.43
N PHE A 149 7.58 19.59 9.47
CA PHE A 149 6.78 20.46 10.32
C PHE A 149 7.65 21.47 11.07
N VAL A 150 8.75 21.04 11.70
CA VAL A 150 9.68 21.95 12.39
C VAL A 150 10.30 22.94 11.40
N VAL A 151 10.80 22.47 10.25
CA VAL A 151 11.48 23.34 9.30
C VAL A 151 10.53 24.31 8.60
N ARG A 152 9.37 23.84 8.13
CA ARG A 152 8.44 24.70 7.39
C ARG A 152 7.58 25.55 8.31
N VAL A 153 6.95 24.96 9.32
CA VAL A 153 6.02 25.69 10.19
C VAL A 153 6.77 26.51 11.22
N TYR A 154 7.64 25.88 12.02
CA TYR A 154 8.27 26.57 13.15
C TYR A 154 9.39 27.52 12.73
N LEU A 155 10.31 27.09 11.86
CA LEU A 155 11.46 27.91 11.47
C LEU A 155 11.15 28.91 10.35
N ARG A 156 10.23 28.57 9.44
CA ARG A 156 9.92 29.42 8.26
C ARG A 156 8.54 30.04 8.28
N GLY A 157 7.71 29.77 9.29
CA GLY A 157 6.38 30.37 9.42
C GLY A 157 5.39 29.97 8.33
N PHE A 158 5.57 28.81 7.68
CA PHE A 158 4.56 28.30 6.75
C PHE A 158 3.26 27.98 7.49
N GLU A 159 2.14 28.07 6.77
CA GLU A 159 0.83 27.78 7.30
C GLU A 159 0.71 26.31 7.75
N ALA A 160 0.52 26.11 9.07
CA ALA A 160 0.45 24.78 9.68
C ALA A 160 -0.66 23.90 9.08
N TYR A 161 -1.79 24.50 8.69
CA TYR A 161 -2.93 23.77 8.15
C TYR A 161 -2.60 23.03 6.85
N THR A 162 -1.96 23.69 5.90
CA THR A 162 -1.52 23.08 4.64
C THR A 162 -0.55 21.93 4.87
N GLU A 163 0.36 22.06 5.85
CA GLU A 163 1.30 21.00 6.21
C GLU A 163 0.60 19.79 6.83
N ILE A 164 -0.39 20.00 7.72
CA ILE A 164 -1.19 18.92 8.31
C ILE A 164 -1.90 18.11 7.22
N VAL A 165 -2.54 18.80 6.25
CA VAL A 165 -3.21 18.13 5.13
C VAL A 165 -2.22 17.30 4.31
N ARG A 166 -1.03 17.85 4.04
CA ARG A 166 0.04 17.12 3.31
C ARG A 166 0.51 15.88 4.08
N THR A 167 0.65 15.99 5.40
CA THR A 167 1.01 14.85 6.25
C THR A 167 -0.05 13.75 6.20
N VAL A 168 -1.33 14.09 6.35
CA VAL A 168 -2.44 13.12 6.28
C VAL A 168 -2.44 12.40 4.93
N LEU A 169 -2.25 13.14 3.84
CA LEU A 169 -2.11 12.59 2.49
C LEU A 169 -0.98 11.59 2.38
N ASN A 170 0.21 11.92 2.91
CA ASN A 170 1.37 11.05 2.84
C ASN A 170 1.18 9.77 3.67
N VAL A 171 0.61 9.88 4.87
CA VAL A 171 0.26 8.74 5.73
C VAL A 171 -0.69 7.79 4.98
N TYR A 172 -1.73 8.34 4.38
CA TYR A 172 -2.72 7.54 3.67
C TYR A 172 -2.10 6.81 2.46
N LYS A 173 -1.27 7.51 1.68
CA LYS A 173 -0.55 6.93 0.54
C LYS A 173 0.42 5.81 0.97
N THR A 174 1.14 5.98 2.07
CA THR A 174 2.01 4.93 2.59
C THR A 174 1.20 3.73 3.09
N ALA A 175 0.03 3.96 3.70
CA ALA A 175 -0.85 2.90 4.17
C ALA A 175 -1.40 2.03 3.04
N THR A 176 -1.88 2.63 1.96
CA THR A 176 -2.39 1.92 0.78
C THR A 176 -1.29 1.16 0.05
N CYS A 177 -0.09 1.73 -0.03
CA CYS A 177 1.10 1.05 -0.52
C CYS A 177 1.43 -0.18 0.34
N LEU A 178 1.49 0.00 1.67
CA LEU A 178 1.77 -1.10 2.60
C LEU A 178 0.78 -2.26 2.42
N GLN A 179 -0.52 -1.98 2.34
CA GLN A 179 -1.53 -3.00 2.12
C GLN A 179 -1.29 -3.77 0.82
N SER A 180 -1.03 -3.06 -0.27
CA SER A 180 -0.78 -3.66 -1.58
C SER A 180 0.45 -4.57 -1.53
N VAL A 181 1.55 -4.09 -0.95
CA VAL A 181 2.79 -4.87 -0.78
C VAL A 181 2.58 -6.11 0.08
N GLN A 182 1.85 -6.00 1.20
CA GLN A 182 1.57 -7.16 2.05
C GLN A 182 0.82 -8.26 1.29
N ILE A 183 -0.17 -7.89 0.48
CA ILE A 183 -0.94 -8.89 -0.29
C ILE A 183 -0.07 -9.52 -1.39
N VAL A 184 0.76 -8.73 -2.08
CA VAL A 184 1.72 -9.27 -3.06
C VAL A 184 2.69 -10.25 -2.38
N LEU A 185 3.28 -9.88 -1.24
CA LEU A 185 4.19 -10.74 -0.50
C LEU A 185 3.51 -12.00 0.09
N MET A 186 2.19 -11.95 0.33
CA MET A 186 1.39 -13.12 0.67
C MET A 186 1.28 -14.06 -0.52
N ILE A 187 0.94 -13.53 -1.70
CA ILE A 187 0.85 -14.33 -2.93
C ILE A 187 2.21 -14.93 -3.27
N GLN A 188 3.29 -14.14 -3.21
CA GLN A 188 4.67 -14.60 -3.44
C GLN A 188 5.01 -15.81 -2.56
N GLN A 189 4.74 -15.72 -1.26
CA GLN A 189 5.07 -16.79 -0.31
C GLN A 189 4.38 -18.11 -0.69
N ARG A 190 3.19 -18.04 -1.29
CA ARG A 190 2.42 -19.22 -1.71
C ARG A 190 2.99 -19.87 -2.96
N PHE A 191 3.47 -19.07 -3.92
CA PHE A 191 4.25 -19.58 -5.04
C PHE A 191 5.53 -20.27 -4.56
N VAL A 192 6.28 -19.66 -3.63
CA VAL A 192 7.50 -20.25 -3.06
C VAL A 192 7.23 -21.61 -2.43
N GLU A 193 6.18 -21.74 -1.59
CA GLU A 193 5.85 -23.02 -0.97
C GLU A 193 5.41 -24.07 -2.01
N LEU A 194 4.67 -23.66 -3.04
CA LEU A 194 4.23 -24.55 -4.11
C LEU A 194 5.42 -25.07 -4.95
N ASN A 195 6.33 -24.17 -5.34
CA ASN A 195 7.57 -24.47 -6.07
C ASN A 195 8.49 -25.39 -5.24
N LYS A 196 8.53 -25.20 -3.92
CA LYS A 196 9.28 -26.07 -3.02
C LYS A 196 8.73 -27.50 -3.05
N ILE A 197 7.41 -27.68 -2.93
CA ILE A 197 6.79 -29.02 -3.00
C ILE A 197 7.04 -29.67 -4.36
N LEU A 198 6.92 -28.88 -5.44
CA LEU A 198 7.22 -29.33 -6.79
C LEU A 198 8.68 -29.82 -6.92
N GLY A 199 9.64 -29.08 -6.39
CA GLY A 199 11.06 -29.48 -6.36
C GLY A 199 11.28 -30.78 -5.57
N GLU A 200 10.65 -30.95 -4.41
CA GLU A 200 10.73 -32.18 -3.62
C GLU A 200 10.15 -33.40 -4.37
N LEU A 201 9.09 -33.20 -5.16
CA LEU A 201 8.51 -34.23 -6.02
C LEU A 201 9.42 -34.62 -7.19
N PHE A 202 10.27 -33.72 -7.68
CA PHE A 202 11.25 -34.04 -8.72
C PHE A 202 12.41 -34.90 -8.20
N VAL A 203 12.82 -34.68 -6.95
CA VAL A 203 13.95 -35.37 -6.31
C VAL A 203 13.57 -36.77 -5.78
N LYS A 204 12.35 -36.97 -5.29
CA LYS A 204 11.91 -38.27 -4.76
C LYS A 204 11.46 -39.20 -5.90
N GLU A 205 12.23 -40.26 -6.12
CA GLU A 205 12.13 -41.15 -7.30
C GLU A 205 10.95 -42.14 -7.28
N ILE A 206 10.14 -42.18 -6.23
CA ILE A 206 9.20 -43.29 -6.01
C ILE A 206 7.88 -42.76 -5.47
N GLU A 207 6.83 -42.69 -6.31
CA GLU A 207 5.43 -42.85 -5.85
C GLU A 207 4.43 -42.95 -7.02
N GLN A 208 3.55 -43.96 -6.95
CA GLN A 208 2.42 -44.17 -7.88
C GLN A 208 1.40 -43.01 -7.86
N ASN A 209 1.48 -42.08 -6.91
CA ASN A 209 0.60 -40.92 -6.78
C ASN A 209 1.18 -39.62 -7.36
N ARG A 210 2.40 -39.65 -7.93
CA ARG A 210 3.10 -38.45 -8.41
C ARG A 210 2.31 -37.65 -9.45
N LEU A 211 1.66 -38.34 -10.38
CA LEU A 211 0.83 -37.69 -11.41
C LEU A 211 -0.35 -36.91 -10.79
N LYS A 212 -1.01 -37.50 -9.79
CA LYS A 212 -2.14 -36.86 -9.11
C LYS A 212 -1.69 -35.61 -8.35
N VAL A 213 -0.60 -35.71 -7.59
CA VAL A 213 -0.05 -34.55 -6.85
C VAL A 213 0.41 -33.46 -7.82
N LEU A 214 0.99 -33.83 -8.96
CA LEU A 214 1.37 -32.87 -10.00
C LEU A 214 0.15 -32.16 -10.62
N CYS A 215 -0.95 -32.87 -10.88
CA CYS A 215 -2.21 -32.27 -11.30
C CYS A 215 -2.75 -31.30 -10.24
N ASP A 216 -2.75 -31.69 -8.96
CA ASP A 216 -3.19 -30.83 -7.85
C ASP A 216 -2.33 -29.55 -7.77
N ILE A 217 -1.00 -29.68 -7.93
CA ILE A 217 -0.07 -28.53 -7.97
C ILE A 217 -0.36 -27.61 -9.16
N CYS A 218 -0.59 -28.17 -10.34
CA CYS A 218 -0.92 -27.40 -11.55
C CYS A 218 -2.23 -26.59 -11.35
N ASP A 219 -3.25 -27.24 -10.78
CA ASP A 219 -4.51 -26.57 -10.43
C ASP A 219 -4.31 -25.47 -9.38
N MET A 220 -3.40 -25.69 -8.42
CA MET A 220 -3.01 -24.68 -7.44
C MET A 220 -2.27 -23.49 -8.04
N HIS A 221 -1.35 -23.69 -8.99
CA HIS A 221 -0.74 -22.59 -9.73
C HIS A 221 -1.79 -21.75 -10.47
N LYS A 222 -2.72 -22.40 -11.19
CA LYS A 222 -3.82 -21.73 -11.88
C LYS A 222 -4.74 -20.97 -10.91
N ASN A 223 -4.95 -21.50 -9.71
CA ASN A 223 -5.68 -20.81 -8.66
C ASN A 223 -4.93 -19.55 -8.17
N LEU A 224 -3.61 -19.62 -7.97
CA LEU A 224 -2.80 -18.45 -7.62
C LEU A 224 -2.78 -17.40 -8.74
N GLU A 225 -2.68 -17.79 -10.00
CA GLU A 225 -2.84 -16.84 -11.11
C GLU A 225 -4.20 -16.15 -11.07
N THR A 226 -5.26 -16.89 -10.74
CA THR A 226 -6.59 -16.32 -10.57
C THR A 226 -6.65 -15.34 -9.39
N VAL A 227 -5.92 -15.62 -8.30
CA VAL A 227 -5.73 -14.70 -7.16
C VAL A 227 -4.98 -13.45 -7.59
N VAL A 228 -3.91 -13.55 -8.38
CA VAL A 228 -3.17 -12.41 -8.95
C VAL A 228 -4.08 -11.56 -9.84
N LYS A 229 -4.88 -12.17 -10.72
CA LYS A 229 -5.86 -11.46 -11.55
C LYS A 229 -6.90 -10.73 -10.69
N HIS A 230 -7.37 -11.34 -9.60
CA HIS A 230 -8.29 -10.69 -8.65
C HIS A 230 -7.61 -9.55 -7.89
N PHE A 231 -6.35 -9.69 -7.51
CA PHE A 231 -5.56 -8.63 -6.91
C PHE A 231 -5.48 -7.42 -7.83
N ASN A 232 -5.14 -7.62 -9.11
CA ASN A 232 -5.07 -6.54 -10.09
C ASN A 232 -6.45 -5.87 -10.31
N LEU A 233 -7.54 -6.64 -10.27
CA LEU A 233 -8.89 -6.10 -10.37
C LEU A 233 -9.30 -5.25 -9.15
N VAL A 234 -8.72 -5.51 -7.97
CA VAL A 234 -8.97 -4.72 -6.75
C VAL A 234 -8.06 -3.50 -6.67
N PHE A 235 -6.76 -3.66 -6.93
CA PHE A 235 -5.72 -2.66 -6.66
C PHE A 235 -5.11 -2.02 -7.92
N GLY A 236 -5.35 -2.54 -9.12
CA GLY A 236 -4.67 -2.11 -10.35
C GLY A 236 -4.85 -0.63 -10.65
N THR A 237 -6.08 -0.12 -10.60
CA THR A 237 -6.36 1.32 -10.76
C THR A 237 -5.64 2.16 -9.71
N GLN A 238 -5.67 1.71 -8.45
CA GLN A 238 -5.02 2.42 -7.36
C GLN A 238 -3.49 2.41 -7.50
N MET A 239 -2.90 1.31 -7.99
CA MET A 239 -1.47 1.23 -8.27
C MET A 239 -1.06 2.18 -9.39
N VAL A 240 -1.83 2.26 -10.48
CA VAL A 240 -1.56 3.21 -11.58
C VAL A 240 -1.54 4.64 -11.08
N LEU A 241 -2.56 5.03 -10.29
CA LEU A 241 -2.61 6.37 -9.70
C LEU A 241 -1.45 6.59 -8.71
N PHE A 242 -1.08 5.59 -7.92
CA PHE A 242 0.06 5.65 -7.01
C PHE A 242 1.37 5.91 -7.76
N PHE A 243 1.65 5.16 -8.82
CA PHE A 243 2.88 5.34 -9.61
C PHE A 243 2.92 6.69 -10.32
N GLY A 244 1.82 7.10 -10.95
CA GLY A 244 1.73 8.40 -11.61
C GLY A 244 1.97 9.56 -10.65
N LEU A 245 1.31 9.52 -9.48
CA LEU A 245 1.48 10.55 -8.46
C LEU A 245 2.89 10.56 -7.87
N THR A 246 3.48 9.39 -7.61
CA THR A 246 4.84 9.28 -7.10
C THR A 246 5.85 9.83 -8.10
N PHE A 247 5.70 9.53 -9.39
CA PHE A 247 6.53 10.08 -10.45
C PHE A 247 6.45 11.62 -10.50
N VAL A 248 5.24 12.18 -10.50
CA VAL A 248 5.03 13.64 -10.48
C VAL A 248 5.67 14.26 -9.24
N SER A 249 5.51 13.64 -8.07
CA SER A 249 6.07 14.13 -6.81
C SER A 249 7.60 14.16 -6.85
N ILE A 250 8.23 13.10 -7.35
CA ILE A 250 9.67 13.02 -7.53
C ILE A 250 10.16 14.09 -8.51
N ALA A 251 9.49 14.26 -9.65
CA ALA A 251 9.86 15.26 -10.65
C ALA A 251 9.80 16.69 -10.06
N ILE A 252 8.77 17.00 -9.26
CA ILE A 252 8.64 18.29 -8.57
C ILE A 252 9.73 18.46 -7.51
N CYS A 253 10.07 17.43 -6.74
CA CYS A 253 11.19 17.48 -5.80
C CYS A 253 12.52 17.75 -6.51
N CYS A 254 12.80 17.08 -7.64
CA CYS A 254 13.99 17.33 -8.45
C CYS A 254 14.02 18.76 -8.99
N PHE A 255 12.89 19.26 -9.49
CA PHE A 255 12.75 20.65 -9.95
C PHE A 255 13.11 21.65 -8.83
N TYR A 256 12.57 21.47 -7.62
CA TYR A 256 12.88 22.34 -6.50
C TYR A 256 14.35 22.27 -6.05
N ILE A 257 14.96 21.08 -6.06
CA ILE A 257 16.38 20.92 -5.74
C ILE A 257 17.24 21.69 -6.75
N ILE A 258 16.98 21.53 -8.05
CA ILE A 258 17.71 22.23 -9.11
C ILE A 258 17.58 23.74 -8.94
N PHE A 259 16.36 24.24 -8.74
CA PHE A 259 16.14 25.67 -8.53
C PHE A 259 16.88 26.20 -7.30
N ALA A 260 16.84 25.47 -6.18
CA ALA A 260 17.54 25.87 -4.96
C ALA A 260 19.06 25.91 -5.14
N VAL A 261 19.63 24.95 -5.88
CA VAL A 261 21.07 24.89 -6.19
C VAL A 261 21.47 26.01 -7.16
N MET A 262 20.60 26.39 -8.10
CA MET A 262 20.86 27.48 -9.05
C MET A 262 20.68 28.88 -8.43
N SER A 263 20.13 28.98 -7.22
CA SER A 263 19.96 30.27 -6.55
C SER A 263 21.29 30.81 -6.02
N ASN A 264 21.44 32.14 -6.02
CA ASN A 264 22.69 32.81 -5.57
C ASN A 264 23.06 32.53 -4.10
N GLN A 265 22.12 32.06 -3.28
CA GLN A 265 22.34 31.66 -1.89
C GLN A 265 21.77 30.26 -1.66
N MET A 266 22.64 29.26 -1.57
CA MET A 266 22.22 27.88 -1.33
C MET A 266 21.63 27.71 0.07
N ASP A 267 20.32 27.47 0.12
CA ASP A 267 19.60 27.15 1.35
C ASP A 267 19.64 25.63 1.60
N TYR A 268 20.71 25.17 2.28
CA TYR A 268 20.91 23.75 2.59
C TYR A 268 19.77 23.13 3.39
N LEU A 269 19.13 23.91 4.27
CA LEU A 269 18.02 23.42 5.09
C LEU A 269 16.78 23.14 4.22
N PHE A 270 16.51 24.00 3.23
CA PHE A 270 15.45 23.79 2.26
C PHE A 270 15.70 22.56 1.40
N ILE A 271 16.92 22.43 0.85
CA ILE A 271 17.32 21.28 0.02
C ILE A 271 17.18 19.97 0.82
N MET A 272 17.71 19.94 2.06
CA MET A 272 17.58 18.78 2.94
C MET A 272 16.12 18.43 3.22
N GLY A 273 15.27 19.43 3.44
CA GLY A 273 13.83 19.23 3.61
C GLY A 273 13.15 18.60 2.40
N ILE A 274 13.49 19.03 1.19
CA ILE A 274 12.95 18.42 -0.04
C ILE A 274 13.43 16.98 -0.20
N VAL A 275 14.72 16.73 0.03
CA VAL A 275 15.28 15.37 -0.05
C VAL A 275 14.59 14.45 0.96
N LEU A 276 14.47 14.85 2.22
CA LEU A 276 13.81 14.05 3.25
C LEU A 276 12.31 13.85 2.93
N PHE A 277 11.63 14.88 2.45
CA PHE A 277 10.23 14.78 2.02
C PHE A 277 10.05 13.79 0.85
N SER A 278 11.05 13.68 -0.04
CA SER A 278 10.99 12.77 -1.18
C SER A 278 11.19 11.29 -0.80
N LEU A 279 11.85 10.98 0.32
CA LEU A 279 12.23 9.61 0.71
C LEU A 279 11.04 8.62 0.78
N PRO A 280 9.87 8.96 1.36
CA PRO A 280 8.73 8.05 1.37
C PRO A 280 8.25 7.68 -0.03
N PHE A 281 8.32 8.59 -1.00
CA PHE A 281 7.92 8.32 -2.39
C PHE A 281 8.83 7.27 -3.03
N TYR A 282 10.15 7.43 -2.93
CA TYR A 282 11.11 6.46 -3.43
C TYR A 282 10.98 5.10 -2.72
N SER A 283 10.91 5.13 -1.40
CA SER A 283 10.80 3.93 -0.56
C SER A 283 9.56 3.12 -0.92
N ASP A 284 8.38 3.75 -0.91
CA ASP A 284 7.12 3.06 -1.22
C ASP A 284 7.09 2.52 -2.66
N MET A 285 7.64 3.25 -3.63
CA MET A 285 7.77 2.78 -5.01
C MET A 285 8.68 1.55 -5.11
N LEU A 286 9.88 1.61 -4.53
CA LEU A 286 10.83 0.50 -4.53
C LEU A 286 10.25 -0.74 -3.87
N TYR A 287 9.54 -0.60 -2.75
CA TYR A 287 8.92 -1.74 -2.09
C TYR A 287 7.88 -2.44 -2.97
N ILE A 288 7.01 -1.70 -3.68
CA ILE A 288 6.05 -2.31 -4.59
C ILE A 288 6.79 -3.00 -5.73
N CYS A 289 7.73 -2.31 -6.40
CA CYS A 289 8.46 -2.88 -7.52
C CYS A 289 9.21 -4.15 -7.12
N VAL A 290 9.95 -4.14 -6.00
CA VAL A 290 10.68 -5.32 -5.50
C VAL A 290 9.74 -6.45 -5.12
N ALA A 291 8.59 -6.15 -4.49
CA ALA A 291 7.62 -7.19 -4.14
C ALA A 291 7.01 -7.84 -5.40
N CYS A 292 6.65 -7.03 -6.40
CA CYS A 292 6.12 -7.52 -7.67
C CYS A 292 7.16 -8.31 -8.45
N ASP A 293 8.38 -7.79 -8.59
CA ASP A 293 9.49 -8.44 -9.31
C ASP A 293 9.81 -9.82 -8.71
N LYS A 294 9.96 -9.89 -7.38
CA LYS A 294 10.13 -11.16 -6.68
C LYS A 294 8.96 -12.11 -6.84
N THR A 295 7.74 -11.60 -7.01
CA THR A 295 6.57 -12.47 -7.27
C THR A 295 6.60 -13.01 -8.69
N MET A 296 6.93 -12.17 -9.67
CA MET A 296 7.05 -12.60 -11.07
C MET A 296 8.15 -13.66 -11.25
N ALA A 297 9.28 -13.50 -10.56
CA ALA A 297 10.36 -14.50 -10.58
C ALA A 297 9.88 -15.90 -10.14
N GLU A 298 8.98 -15.97 -9.15
CA GLU A 298 8.42 -17.23 -8.65
C GLU A 298 7.30 -17.80 -9.54
N VAL A 299 6.65 -16.97 -10.36
CA VAL A 299 5.61 -17.40 -11.29
C VAL A 299 6.20 -18.12 -12.51
N TYR A 300 7.42 -17.75 -12.90
CA TYR A 300 8.11 -18.30 -14.08
C TYR A 300 9.09 -19.45 -13.76
N LEU A 301 9.18 -19.87 -12.50
CA LEU A 301 9.90 -21.06 -12.05
C LEU A 301 9.00 -22.31 -12.14
#